data_AF-A0A3E2T0L7-F1
#
_entry.id   AF-A0A3E2T0L7-F1
#
_cell.length_a   1.000
_cell.length_b   1.000
_cell.length_c   1.000
_cell.angle_alpha   90.00
_cell.angle_beta   90.00
_cell.angle_gamma   90.00
#
_symmetry.space_group_name_H-M   'P 1'
#
loop_
_entity.id
_entity.type
_entity.pdbx_description
1 polymer ?
#
loop_
_entity_poly.entity_id
_entity_poly.type
_entity_poly.pdbx_seq_one_letter_code
_entity_poly.pdbx_strand_id
1 'polypeptide(L)'
;MSYTNIYIDDYGKETFIQNVSEETVQEVEKNIAAIQEFMNETDYYDMLKGNLDDFIEFAEKVDPLDIKAFSKLNRMFINWLNMFYVWEQYHQRYYRPIFEKLSRKYYDGFYEYRMAFHLRRYTTHQRCCITRIEVNLETGDADFLIGIQELLKNGSDMNKKIKEELNQQLDEDDYIEIREFTRKFSQMIEKFQKELWSKEWTIVKEAVRVLNRHIKVENSRISQSYIKMEGENKKLIDIVQPIFMLYKKLEELRQGYSLTTLDKFDL
;
A
#
# COMPACT_ATOMS: atom_id res chain seq x y z
N MET A 1 4.97 -31.80 31.09
CA MET A 1 4.05 -30.67 30.87
C MET A 1 4.92 -29.48 30.51
N SER A 2 4.82 -28.95 29.29
CA SER A 2 5.47 -27.68 28.96
C SER A 2 4.66 -26.58 29.62
N TYR A 3 5.26 -25.86 30.57
CA TYR A 3 4.64 -24.67 31.13
C TYR A 3 4.92 -23.51 30.17
N THR A 4 3.87 -22.77 29.83
CA THR A 4 4.02 -21.52 29.07
C THR A 4 3.77 -20.37 30.04
N ASN A 5 4.78 -19.51 30.18
CA ASN A 5 4.83 -18.52 31.24
C ASN A 5 4.93 -17.13 30.61
N ILE A 6 4.18 -16.15 31.13
CA ILE A 6 4.43 -14.74 30.83
C ILE A 6 5.51 -14.25 31.78
N TYR A 7 6.51 -13.63 31.18
CA TYR A 7 7.54 -12.89 31.88
C TYR A 7 7.48 -11.43 31.45
N ILE A 8 7.91 -10.58 32.37
CA ILE A 8 8.23 -9.20 32.08
C ILE A 8 9.73 -9.04 32.25
N ASP A 9 10.37 -8.38 31.28
CA ASP A 9 11.75 -7.93 31.40
C ASP A 9 11.75 -6.45 31.72
N ASP A 10 12.17 -6.16 32.95
CA ASP A 10 12.49 -4.83 33.42
C ASP A 10 14.01 -4.66 33.47
N TYR A 11 14.59 -4.17 32.38
CA TYR A 11 16.02 -3.79 32.29
C TYR A 11 17.01 -4.95 32.56
N GLY A 12 16.77 -6.12 31.95
CA GLY A 12 17.61 -7.32 32.06
C GLY A 12 17.24 -8.22 33.24
N LYS A 13 16.13 -7.94 33.94
CA LYS A 13 15.63 -8.76 35.04
C LYS A 13 14.29 -9.40 34.64
N GLU A 14 14.35 -10.68 34.30
CA GLU A 14 13.16 -11.49 34.03
C GLU A 14 12.36 -11.69 35.32
N THR A 15 11.11 -11.22 35.35
CA THR A 15 10.17 -11.47 36.44
C THR A 15 9.01 -12.31 35.92
N PHE A 16 8.81 -13.48 36.52
CA PHE A 16 7.63 -14.29 36.25
C PHE A 16 6.37 -13.56 36.71
N ILE A 17 5.35 -13.49 35.86
CA ILE A 17 4.07 -12.87 36.18
C ILE A 17 3.01 -13.93 36.43
N GLN A 18 2.78 -14.81 35.45
CA GLN A 18 1.73 -15.83 35.52
C GLN A 18 1.98 -16.97 34.54
N ASN A 19 1.37 -18.11 34.84
CA ASN A 19 1.20 -19.19 33.86
C ASN A 19 0.08 -18.79 32.89
N VAL A 20 0.24 -19.14 31.62
CA VAL A 20 -0.80 -18.94 30.60
C VAL A 20 -1.17 -20.26 29.94
N SER A 21 -2.44 -20.38 29.55
CA SER A 21 -2.91 -21.54 28.79
C SER A 21 -2.39 -21.50 27.36
N GLU A 22 -2.34 -22.66 26.70
CA GLU A 22 -2.03 -22.74 25.27
C GLU A 22 -2.99 -21.90 24.41
N GLU A 23 -4.28 -21.82 24.81
CA GLU A 23 -5.28 -20.97 24.17
C GLU A 23 -4.89 -19.48 24.20
N THR A 24 -4.39 -18.98 25.34
CA THR A 24 -3.90 -17.60 25.45
C THR A 24 -2.68 -17.35 24.56
N VAL A 25 -1.79 -18.34 24.44
CA VAL A 25 -0.61 -18.23 23.57
C VAL A 25 -1.05 -18.10 22.11
N GLN A 26 -1.96 -18.97 21.66
CA GLN A 26 -2.52 -18.93 20.30
C GLN A 26 -3.27 -17.62 20.03
N GLU A 27 -3.99 -17.09 21.02
CA GLU A 27 -4.65 -15.79 20.92
C GLU A 27 -3.63 -14.64 20.76
N VAL A 28 -2.56 -14.62 21.56
CA VAL A 28 -1.51 -13.61 21.46
C VAL A 28 -0.82 -13.68 20.09
N GLU A 29 -0.42 -14.87 19.64
CA GLU A 29 0.21 -15.05 18.33
C GLU A 29 -0.68 -14.59 17.18
N LYS A 30 -1.98 -14.92 17.23
CA LYS A 30 -2.96 -14.47 16.24
C LYS A 30 -3.07 -12.96 16.18
N ASN A 31 -3.09 -12.28 17.33
CA ASN A 31 -3.23 -10.82 17.39
C ASN A 31 -1.92 -10.11 16.98
N ILE A 32 -0.75 -10.68 17.29
CA ILE A 32 0.54 -10.21 16.77
C ILE A 32 0.56 -10.33 15.24
N ALA A 33 0.13 -11.47 14.69
CA ALA A 33 0.07 -11.68 13.26
C ALA A 33 -0.86 -10.65 12.58
N ALA A 34 -2.03 -10.35 13.16
CA ALA A 34 -2.93 -9.34 12.63
C ALA A 34 -2.31 -7.94 12.55
N ILE A 35 -1.50 -7.55 13.56
CA ILE A 35 -0.75 -6.29 13.54
C ILE A 35 0.34 -6.31 12.45
N GLN A 36 1.10 -7.41 12.36
CA GLN A 36 2.16 -7.57 11.37
C GLN A 36 1.64 -7.58 9.93
N GLU A 37 0.51 -8.24 9.68
CA GLU A 37 -0.16 -8.24 8.38
C GLU A 37 -0.55 -6.83 7.95
N PHE A 38 -1.13 -6.03 8.87
CA PHE A 38 -1.44 -4.62 8.61
C PHE A 38 -0.19 -3.78 8.34
N MET A 39 0.90 -3.97 9.09
CA MET A 39 2.16 -3.26 8.80
C MET A 39 2.72 -3.62 7.41
N ASN A 40 2.74 -4.91 7.07
CA ASN A 40 3.18 -5.36 5.75
C ASN A 40 2.30 -4.76 4.64
N GLU A 41 0.99 -4.70 4.86
CA GLU A 41 0.06 -4.05 3.95
C GLU A 41 0.42 -2.58 3.72
N THR A 42 0.67 -1.83 4.79
CA THR A 42 1.05 -0.40 4.68
C THR A 42 2.35 -0.21 3.90
N ASP A 43 3.31 -1.14 4.01
CA ASP A 43 4.56 -1.10 3.23
C ASP A 43 4.30 -1.27 1.72
N TYR A 44 3.35 -2.12 1.32
CA TYR A 44 2.97 -2.25 -0.10
C TYR A 44 2.41 -0.95 -0.66
N TYR A 45 1.61 -0.24 0.12
CA TYR A 45 1.09 1.06 -0.29
C TYR A 45 2.18 2.14 -0.33
N ASP A 46 3.06 2.21 0.67
CA ASP A 46 4.17 3.16 0.69
C ASP A 46 5.12 2.97 -0.51
N MET A 47 5.41 1.71 -0.88
CA MET A 47 6.18 1.42 -2.10
C MET A 47 5.46 1.88 -3.38
N LEU A 48 4.13 1.71 -3.46
CA LEU A 48 3.36 2.20 -4.59
C LEU A 48 3.38 3.73 -4.66
N LYS A 49 3.13 4.41 -3.54
CA LYS A 49 3.18 5.87 -3.48
C LYS A 49 4.57 6.40 -3.80
N GLY A 50 5.62 5.83 -3.22
CA GLY A 50 7.00 6.22 -3.53
C GLY A 50 7.29 6.15 -5.02
N ASN A 51 6.88 5.08 -5.69
CA ASN A 51 7.05 4.96 -7.15
C ASN A 51 6.22 5.98 -7.95
N LEU A 52 5.03 6.35 -7.47
CA LEU A 52 4.20 7.39 -8.10
C LEU A 52 4.84 8.78 -7.94
N ASP A 53 5.28 9.10 -6.73
CA ASP A 53 5.90 10.38 -6.38
C ASP A 53 7.24 10.55 -7.12
N ASP A 54 8.09 9.51 -7.13
CA ASP A 54 9.35 9.47 -7.89
C ASP A 54 9.11 9.72 -9.38
N PHE A 55 8.05 9.11 -9.95
CA PHE A 55 7.71 9.31 -11.34
C PHE A 55 7.28 10.74 -11.63
N ILE A 56 6.37 11.30 -10.82
CA ILE A 56 5.88 12.68 -10.99
C ILE A 56 7.04 13.65 -10.86
N GLU A 57 7.86 13.55 -9.81
CA GLU A 57 8.99 14.43 -9.57
C GLU A 57 9.99 14.38 -10.74
N PHE A 58 10.30 13.18 -11.24
CA PHE A 58 11.19 13.03 -12.37
C PHE A 58 10.60 13.63 -13.64
N ALA A 59 9.32 13.35 -13.94
CA ALA A 59 8.64 13.85 -15.13
C ALA A 59 8.42 15.37 -15.13
N GLU A 60 8.41 16.02 -13.97
CA GLU A 60 8.34 17.48 -13.86
C GLU A 60 9.69 18.17 -14.11
N LYS A 61 10.80 17.49 -13.83
CA LYS A 61 12.15 18.09 -13.86
C LYS A 61 13.00 17.67 -15.04
N VAL A 62 12.60 16.62 -15.75
CA VAL A 62 13.40 16.05 -16.82
C VAL A 62 13.47 16.99 -18.02
N ASP A 63 14.66 17.14 -18.59
CA ASP A 63 14.85 17.82 -19.87
C ASP A 63 14.22 16.96 -20.98
N PRO A 64 13.19 17.45 -21.69
CA PRO A 64 12.53 16.69 -22.75
C PRO A 64 13.43 16.42 -23.95
N LEU A 65 14.53 17.16 -24.11
CA LEU A 65 15.52 16.96 -25.17
C LEU A 65 16.59 15.92 -24.80
N ASP A 66 16.64 15.45 -23.54
CA ASP A 66 17.54 14.37 -23.15
C ASP A 66 17.05 13.04 -23.76
N ILE A 67 17.85 12.49 -24.67
CA ILE A 67 17.59 11.21 -25.34
C ILE A 67 17.39 10.07 -24.33
N LYS A 68 18.00 10.14 -23.14
CA LYS A 68 17.84 9.13 -22.10
C LYS A 68 16.54 9.31 -21.29
N ALA A 69 15.94 10.50 -21.30
CA ALA A 69 14.71 10.81 -20.58
C ALA A 69 13.57 9.86 -20.95
N PHE A 70 13.37 9.62 -22.25
CA PHE A 70 12.24 8.82 -22.74
C PHE A 70 12.26 7.37 -22.23
N SER A 71 13.45 6.73 -22.24
CA SER A 71 13.60 5.37 -21.71
C SER A 71 13.41 5.32 -20.20
N LYS A 72 13.87 6.34 -19.47
CA LYS A 72 13.76 6.43 -18.02
C LYS A 72 12.33 6.71 -17.57
N LEU A 73 11.60 7.59 -18.28
CA LEU A 73 10.17 7.84 -18.07
C LEU A 73 9.37 6.55 -18.22
N ASN A 74 9.56 5.81 -19.32
CA ASN A 74 8.88 4.53 -19.52
C ASN A 74 9.23 3.51 -18.43
N ARG A 75 10.52 3.41 -18.04
CA ARG A 75 10.94 2.53 -16.94
C ARG A 75 10.22 2.88 -15.63
N MET A 76 10.18 4.15 -15.25
CA MET A 76 9.54 4.59 -14.01
C MET A 76 8.01 4.44 -14.05
N PHE A 77 7.40 4.69 -15.21
CA PHE A 77 5.98 4.47 -15.44
C PHE A 77 5.59 2.98 -15.30
N ILE A 78 6.38 2.10 -15.91
CA ILE A 78 6.22 0.64 -15.76
C ILE A 78 6.41 0.20 -14.31
N ASN A 79 7.38 0.79 -13.59
CA ASN A 79 7.64 0.43 -12.19
C ASN A 79 6.41 0.68 -11.31
N TRP A 80 5.78 1.86 -11.37
CA TRP A 80 4.61 2.11 -10.54
C TRP A 80 3.40 1.27 -10.98
N LEU A 81 3.22 1.01 -12.28
CA LEU A 81 2.18 0.09 -12.78
C LEU A 81 2.37 -1.34 -12.26
N ASN A 82 3.60 -1.84 -12.24
CA ASN A 82 3.93 -3.15 -11.67
C ASN A 82 3.72 -3.17 -10.17
N MET A 83 4.10 -2.08 -9.47
CA MET A 83 3.85 -1.97 -8.04
C MET A 83 2.35 -1.95 -7.73
N PHE A 84 1.54 -1.30 -8.57
CA PHE A 84 0.08 -1.35 -8.46
C PHE A 84 -0.46 -2.76 -8.65
N TYR A 85 0.08 -3.54 -9.60
CA TYR A 85 -0.26 -4.96 -9.73
C TYR A 85 0.07 -5.75 -8.47
N VAL A 86 1.28 -5.58 -7.92
CA VAL A 86 1.71 -6.25 -6.69
C VAL A 86 0.80 -5.89 -5.51
N TRP A 87 0.49 -4.60 -5.34
CA TRP A 87 -0.46 -4.11 -4.34
C TRP A 87 -1.83 -4.78 -4.51
N GLU A 88 -2.39 -4.84 -5.72
CA GLU A 88 -3.69 -5.48 -5.96
C GLU A 88 -3.65 -6.98 -5.64
N GLN A 89 -2.60 -7.70 -6.06
CA GLN A 89 -2.47 -9.14 -5.81
C GLN A 89 -2.34 -9.47 -4.31
N TYR A 90 -1.59 -8.65 -3.58
CA TYR A 90 -1.47 -8.80 -2.14
C TYR A 90 -2.84 -8.68 -1.46
N HIS A 91 -3.59 -7.63 -1.78
CA HIS A 91 -4.91 -7.42 -1.20
C HIS A 91 -5.95 -8.45 -1.62
N GLN A 92 -5.91 -8.90 -2.87
CA GLN A 92 -6.77 -9.97 -3.35
C GLN A 92 -6.50 -11.30 -2.63
N ARG A 93 -5.26 -11.53 -2.16
CA ARG A 93 -4.87 -12.74 -1.42
C ARG A 93 -5.22 -12.65 0.07
N TYR A 94 -4.87 -11.56 0.74
CA TYR A 94 -4.93 -11.45 2.20
C TYR A 94 -6.19 -10.74 2.71
N TYR A 95 -6.79 -9.86 1.91
CA TYR A 95 -7.92 -9.00 2.32
C TYR A 95 -9.16 -9.17 1.43
N ARG A 96 -9.25 -10.30 0.72
CA ARG A 96 -10.24 -10.59 -0.32
C ARG A 96 -11.68 -10.12 -0.01
N PRO A 97 -12.28 -10.42 1.16
CA PRO A 97 -13.70 -10.09 1.40
C PRO A 97 -13.98 -8.58 1.44
N ILE A 98 -13.01 -7.79 1.91
CA ILE A 98 -13.09 -6.33 1.96
C ILE A 98 -12.65 -5.76 0.60
N PHE A 99 -11.53 -6.26 0.10
CA PHE A 99 -10.90 -5.76 -1.11
C PHE A 99 -11.77 -5.93 -2.35
N GLU A 100 -12.39 -7.09 -2.59
CA GLU A 100 -13.21 -7.33 -3.79
C GLU A 100 -14.39 -6.36 -3.92
N LYS A 101 -14.96 -5.91 -2.80
CA LYS A 101 -16.07 -4.94 -2.80
C LYS A 101 -15.55 -3.54 -3.13
N LEU A 102 -14.43 -3.15 -2.54
CA LEU A 102 -13.81 -1.85 -2.79
C LEU A 102 -13.24 -1.77 -4.21
N SER A 103 -12.51 -2.79 -4.66
CA SER A 103 -11.91 -2.82 -6.00
C SER A 103 -12.96 -2.71 -7.09
N ARG A 104 -14.13 -3.35 -6.95
CA ARG A 104 -15.27 -3.15 -7.87
C ARG A 104 -15.79 -1.72 -7.85
N LYS A 105 -16.02 -1.14 -6.67
CA LYS A 105 -16.46 0.26 -6.53
C LYS A 105 -15.50 1.21 -7.25
N TYR A 106 -14.19 1.03 -7.05
CA TYR A 106 -13.17 1.88 -7.67
C TYR A 106 -13.00 1.60 -9.17
N TYR A 107 -13.04 0.33 -9.57
CA TYR A 107 -13.04 -0.06 -10.98
C TYR A 107 -14.25 0.51 -11.73
N ASP A 108 -15.43 0.60 -11.12
CA ASP A 108 -16.60 1.15 -11.80
C ASP A 108 -16.62 2.69 -11.77
N GLY A 109 -16.12 3.30 -10.70
CA GLY A 109 -16.17 4.74 -10.46
C GLY A 109 -15.05 5.57 -11.09
N PHE A 110 -13.87 4.98 -11.34
CA PHE A 110 -12.67 5.74 -11.73
C PHE A 110 -12.05 5.23 -13.03
N TYR A 111 -11.87 6.14 -13.99
CA TYR A 111 -11.19 5.85 -15.25
C TYR A 111 -9.74 5.43 -15.00
N GLU A 112 -9.06 6.12 -14.09
CA GLU A 112 -7.66 5.93 -13.77
C GLU A 112 -7.37 4.51 -13.28
N TYR A 113 -8.26 3.94 -12.45
CA TYR A 113 -8.13 2.56 -11.98
C TYR A 113 -8.21 1.58 -13.15
N ARG A 114 -9.26 1.68 -13.97
CA ARG A 114 -9.47 0.78 -15.12
C ARG A 114 -8.33 0.90 -16.12
N MET A 115 -7.87 2.13 -16.36
CA MET A 115 -6.84 2.42 -17.33
C MET A 115 -5.48 1.90 -16.85
N ALA A 116 -5.11 2.15 -15.58
CA ALA A 116 -3.90 1.55 -15.00
C ALA A 116 -3.95 0.00 -15.02
N PHE A 117 -5.12 -0.58 -14.73
CA PHE A 117 -5.34 -2.02 -14.81
C PHE A 117 -5.15 -2.56 -16.23
N HIS A 118 -5.50 -1.79 -17.26
CA HIS A 118 -5.24 -2.14 -18.65
C HIS A 118 -3.75 -1.95 -19.01
N LEU A 119 -3.17 -0.79 -18.68
CA LEU A 119 -1.82 -0.41 -19.06
C LEU A 119 -0.76 -1.38 -18.51
N ARG A 120 -0.92 -1.90 -17.29
CA ARG A 120 0.02 -2.93 -16.75
C ARG A 120 0.09 -4.21 -17.61
N ARG A 121 -1.03 -4.61 -18.24
CA ARG A 121 -1.06 -5.77 -19.14
C ARG A 121 -0.46 -5.40 -20.49
N TYR A 122 -0.75 -4.18 -20.95
CA TYR A 122 -0.19 -3.63 -22.18
C TYR A 122 1.35 -3.59 -22.15
N THR A 123 1.95 -3.10 -21.05
CA THR A 123 3.41 -3.05 -20.89
C THR A 123 4.07 -4.41 -20.88
N THR A 124 3.36 -5.44 -20.41
CA THR A 124 3.88 -6.81 -20.31
C THR A 124 3.83 -7.54 -21.65
N HIS A 125 2.79 -7.30 -22.45
CA HIS A 125 2.50 -8.13 -23.63
C HIS A 125 2.63 -7.40 -24.97
N GLN A 126 2.67 -6.08 -24.96
CA GLN A 126 2.63 -5.27 -26.18
C GLN A 126 3.86 -4.38 -26.28
N ARG A 127 3.84 -3.21 -25.63
CA ARG A 127 4.82 -2.13 -25.84
C ARG A 127 4.94 -1.26 -24.59
N CYS A 128 5.98 -0.43 -24.55
CA CYS A 128 6.03 0.70 -23.63
C CYS A 128 4.84 1.64 -23.85
N CYS A 129 4.32 2.23 -22.77
CA CYS A 129 3.12 3.06 -22.82
C CYS A 129 3.38 4.43 -23.45
N ILE A 130 4.43 5.12 -23.03
CA ILE A 130 4.72 6.47 -23.49
C ILE A 130 5.30 6.35 -24.88
N THR A 131 4.63 6.95 -25.86
CA THR A 131 4.94 6.81 -27.29
C THR A 131 5.39 8.12 -27.92
N ARG A 132 5.05 9.27 -27.32
CA ARG A 132 5.31 10.60 -27.90
C ARG A 132 5.75 11.59 -26.82
N ILE A 133 6.64 12.50 -27.18
CA ILE A 133 6.96 13.71 -26.42
C ILE A 133 6.58 14.88 -27.33
N GLU A 134 5.82 15.84 -26.81
CA GLU A 134 5.58 17.12 -27.47
C GLU A 134 6.25 18.22 -26.68
N VAL A 135 6.91 19.16 -27.35
CA VAL A 135 7.61 20.27 -26.69
C VAL A 135 7.04 21.57 -27.23
N ASN A 136 6.54 22.42 -26.33
CA ASN A 136 6.19 23.79 -26.62
C ASN A 136 7.48 24.60 -26.77
N LEU A 137 7.77 25.06 -27.99
CA LEU A 137 8.99 25.80 -28.29
C LEU A 137 9.02 27.21 -27.69
N GLU A 138 7.87 27.77 -27.32
CA GLU A 138 7.77 29.11 -26.73
C GLU A 138 7.99 29.08 -25.22
N THR A 139 7.40 28.10 -24.52
CA THR A 139 7.52 27.98 -23.06
C THR A 139 8.66 27.04 -22.62
N GLY A 140 9.10 26.15 -23.51
CA GLY A 140 10.02 25.06 -23.18
C GLY A 140 9.36 23.89 -22.46
N ASP A 141 8.04 23.96 -22.21
CA ASP A 141 7.30 22.88 -21.56
C ASP A 141 7.20 21.68 -22.49
N ALA A 142 7.13 20.49 -21.91
CA ALA A 142 6.93 19.27 -22.66
C ALA A 142 5.87 18.39 -22.06
N ASP A 143 5.09 17.75 -22.92
CA ASP A 143 4.08 16.76 -22.58
C ASP A 143 4.56 15.36 -22.95
N PHE A 144 4.29 14.43 -22.05
CA PHE A 144 4.69 13.03 -22.22
C PHE A 144 3.44 12.19 -22.41
N LEU A 145 3.31 11.58 -23.58
CA LEU A 145 2.02 11.18 -24.11
C LEU A 145 1.94 9.68 -24.40
N ILE A 146 0.78 9.10 -24.08
CA ILE A 146 0.36 7.79 -24.56
C ILE A 146 -0.64 8.00 -25.71
N GLY A 147 -0.32 7.53 -26.90
CA GLY A 147 -1.23 7.61 -28.06
C GLY A 147 -2.43 6.67 -27.93
N ILE A 148 -3.64 7.21 -28.03
CA ILE A 148 -4.89 6.46 -27.85
C ILE A 148 -5.13 5.52 -29.04
N GLN A 149 -4.83 5.97 -30.26
CA GLN A 149 -4.98 5.12 -31.45
C GLN A 149 -4.11 3.87 -31.38
N GLU A 150 -2.86 4.00 -30.91
CA GLU A 150 -1.96 2.87 -30.70
C GLU A 150 -2.44 1.93 -29.61
N LEU A 151 -3.01 2.45 -28.53
CA LEU A 151 -3.63 1.64 -27.48
C LEU A 151 -4.82 0.85 -28.02
N LEU A 152 -5.73 1.49 -28.75
CA LEU A 152 -6.92 0.85 -29.33
C LEU A 152 -6.55 -0.20 -30.38
N LYS A 153 -5.50 0.03 -31.16
CA LYS A 153 -5.02 -0.90 -32.21
C LYS A 153 -4.34 -2.14 -31.62
N ASN A 154 -3.55 -1.98 -30.56
CA ASN A 154 -2.73 -3.06 -30.00
C ASN A 154 -3.38 -3.72 -28.75
N GLY A 155 -4.46 -3.16 -28.22
CA GLY A 155 -5.19 -3.66 -27.04
C GLY A 155 -6.29 -4.66 -27.39
N SER A 156 -5.95 -5.82 -27.97
CA SER A 156 -6.94 -6.83 -28.38
C SER A 156 -7.87 -7.30 -27.25
N ASP A 157 -7.35 -7.32 -26.01
CA ASP A 157 -8.05 -7.81 -24.82
C ASP A 157 -8.59 -6.65 -23.94
N MET A 158 -8.75 -5.47 -24.52
CA MET A 158 -9.23 -4.29 -23.81
C MET A 158 -10.69 -4.46 -23.39
N ASN A 159 -10.99 -4.11 -22.13
CA ASN A 159 -12.35 -4.12 -21.63
C ASN A 159 -13.24 -3.16 -22.44
N LYS A 160 -14.49 -3.56 -22.74
CA LYS A 160 -15.44 -2.77 -23.53
C LYS A 160 -15.61 -1.33 -23.00
N LYS A 161 -15.69 -1.15 -21.68
CA LYS A 161 -15.85 0.17 -21.05
C LYS A 161 -14.64 1.06 -21.28
N ILE A 162 -13.41 0.52 -21.13
CA ILE A 162 -12.18 1.26 -21.44
C ILE A 162 -12.12 1.62 -22.91
N LYS A 163 -12.52 0.70 -23.79
CA LYS A 163 -12.56 0.97 -25.22
C LYS A 163 -13.54 2.10 -25.55
N GLU A 164 -14.72 2.12 -24.94
CA GLU A 164 -15.70 3.21 -25.12
C GLU A 164 -15.15 4.54 -24.61
N GLU A 165 -14.56 4.56 -23.41
CA GLU A 165 -13.94 5.76 -22.81
C GLU A 165 -12.78 6.31 -23.66
N LEU A 166 -11.93 5.44 -24.20
CA LEU A 166 -10.85 5.84 -25.09
C LEU A 166 -11.34 6.35 -26.44
N ASN A 167 -12.43 5.79 -27.00
CA ASN A 167 -13.00 6.33 -28.24
C ASN A 167 -13.65 7.70 -28.00
N GLN A 168 -14.31 7.91 -26.86
CA GLN A 168 -14.84 9.23 -26.49
C GLN A 168 -13.73 10.26 -26.32
N GLN A 169 -12.63 9.88 -25.65
CA GLN A 169 -11.49 10.76 -25.49
C GLN A 169 -10.83 11.07 -26.85
N LEU A 170 -10.72 10.08 -27.74
CA LEU A 170 -10.17 10.26 -29.10
C LEU A 170 -10.93 11.32 -29.92
N ASP A 171 -12.21 11.55 -29.64
CA ASP A 171 -13.00 12.61 -30.29
C ASP A 171 -12.58 14.03 -29.82
N GLU A 172 -11.94 14.14 -28.66
CA GLU A 172 -11.46 15.39 -28.06
C GLU A 172 -9.94 15.56 -28.24
N ASP A 173 -9.15 14.57 -27.79
CA ASP A 173 -7.69 14.52 -27.83
C ASP A 173 -7.20 13.10 -28.15
N ASP A 174 -6.16 12.98 -28.99
CA ASP A 174 -5.64 11.67 -29.41
C ASP A 174 -4.66 11.02 -28.42
N TYR A 175 -4.52 11.60 -27.23
CA TYR A 175 -3.47 11.24 -26.27
C TYR A 175 -3.95 11.23 -24.81
N ILE A 176 -3.16 10.57 -23.97
CA ILE A 176 -3.22 10.65 -22.51
C ILE A 176 -1.91 11.27 -22.03
N GLU A 177 -1.97 12.43 -21.39
CA GLU A 177 -0.81 13.04 -20.73
C GLU A 177 -0.55 12.31 -19.40
N ILE A 178 0.66 11.77 -19.27
CA ILE A 178 0.95 10.80 -18.21
C ILE A 178 1.14 11.44 -16.83
N ARG A 179 1.57 12.69 -16.73
CA ARG A 179 1.74 13.35 -15.43
C ARG A 179 0.38 13.61 -14.81
N GLU A 180 -0.55 14.16 -15.57
CA GLU A 180 -1.94 14.36 -15.15
C GLU A 180 -2.60 13.02 -14.81
N PHE A 181 -2.45 12.02 -15.68
CA PHE A 181 -2.96 10.67 -15.41
C PHE A 181 -2.40 10.10 -14.10
N THR A 182 -1.09 10.16 -13.88
CA THR A 182 -0.46 9.63 -12.66
C THR A 182 -0.86 10.44 -11.42
N ARG A 183 -1.04 11.77 -11.51
CA ARG A 183 -1.55 12.58 -10.39
C ARG A 183 -2.99 12.19 -10.03
N LYS A 184 -3.89 12.05 -11.02
CA LYS A 184 -5.27 11.61 -10.79
C LYS A 184 -5.31 10.19 -10.20
N PHE A 185 -4.48 9.28 -10.71
CA PHE A 185 -4.32 7.94 -10.14
C PHE A 185 -3.84 7.99 -8.69
N SER A 186 -2.81 8.78 -8.38
CA SER A 186 -2.27 8.94 -7.03
C SER A 186 -3.33 9.42 -6.03
N GLN A 187 -4.11 10.43 -6.42
CA GLN A 187 -5.24 10.92 -5.60
C GLN A 187 -6.33 9.86 -5.41
N MET A 188 -6.62 9.07 -6.45
CA MET A 188 -7.62 8.00 -6.39
C MET A 188 -7.15 6.85 -5.50
N ILE A 189 -5.91 6.39 -5.64
CA ILE A 189 -5.38 5.27 -4.87
C ILE A 189 -5.22 5.65 -3.39
N GLU A 190 -4.90 6.90 -3.08
CA GLU A 190 -4.92 7.40 -1.71
C GLU A 190 -6.32 7.32 -1.09
N LYS A 191 -7.37 7.70 -1.83
CA LYS A 191 -8.76 7.54 -1.36
C LYS A 191 -9.11 6.07 -1.15
N PHE A 192 -8.73 5.20 -2.09
CA PHE A 192 -8.92 3.75 -1.96
C PHE A 192 -8.26 3.27 -0.68
N GLN A 193 -6.98 3.56 -0.51
CA GLN A 193 -6.19 3.09 0.62
C GLN A 193 -6.79 3.54 1.96
N LYS A 194 -7.21 4.81 2.06
CA LYS A 194 -7.87 5.33 3.26
C LYS A 194 -9.17 4.57 3.59
N GLU A 195 -9.98 4.24 2.58
CA GLU A 195 -11.18 3.43 2.77
C GLU A 195 -10.85 2.00 3.18
N LEU A 196 -9.80 1.40 2.63
CA LEU A 196 -9.35 0.06 2.98
C LEU A 196 -8.88 0.00 4.44
N TRP A 197 -7.96 0.88 4.82
CA TRP A 197 -7.48 1.02 6.20
C TRP A 197 -8.60 1.25 7.19
N SER A 198 -9.59 2.08 6.86
CA SER A 198 -10.73 2.32 7.76
C SER A 198 -11.50 1.04 8.12
N LYS A 199 -11.53 0.05 7.22
CA LYS A 199 -12.21 -1.23 7.44
C LYS A 199 -11.33 -2.22 8.20
N GLU A 200 -10.05 -2.27 7.86
CA GLU A 200 -9.07 -3.18 8.49
C GLU A 200 -8.71 -2.77 9.91
N TRP A 201 -8.70 -1.46 10.17
CA TRP A 201 -8.31 -0.90 11.46
C TRP A 201 -9.14 -1.41 12.64
N THR A 202 -10.39 -1.81 12.40
CA THR A 202 -11.22 -2.41 13.46
C THR A 202 -10.60 -3.71 13.99
N ILE A 203 -9.99 -4.51 13.12
CA ILE A 203 -9.32 -5.77 13.47
C ILE A 203 -8.05 -5.46 14.26
N VAL A 204 -7.26 -4.48 13.79
CA VAL A 204 -6.01 -4.06 14.43
C VAL A 204 -6.25 -3.48 15.82
N LYS A 205 -7.28 -2.64 15.98
CA LYS A 205 -7.67 -2.10 17.30
C LYS A 205 -8.01 -3.20 18.30
N GLU A 206 -8.80 -4.19 17.88
CA GLU A 206 -9.13 -5.30 18.77
C GLU A 206 -7.88 -6.11 19.12
N ALA A 207 -6.98 -6.33 18.16
CA ALA A 207 -5.71 -7.00 18.41
C ALA A 207 -4.87 -6.27 19.45
N VAL A 208 -4.69 -4.95 19.31
CA VAL A 208 -3.98 -4.13 20.31
C VAL A 208 -4.68 -4.20 21.67
N ARG A 209 -6.02 -4.12 21.71
CA ARG A 209 -6.79 -4.22 22.97
C ARG A 209 -6.57 -5.54 23.69
N VAL A 210 -6.52 -6.66 22.96
CA VAL A 210 -6.27 -7.99 23.52
C VAL A 210 -4.84 -8.07 24.04
N LEU A 211 -3.85 -7.67 23.23
CA LEU A 211 -2.43 -7.72 23.63
C LEU A 211 -2.13 -6.83 24.84
N ASN A 212 -2.75 -5.66 24.94
CA ASN A 212 -2.59 -4.74 26.08
C ASN A 212 -2.97 -5.36 27.43
N ARG A 213 -3.83 -6.40 27.47
CA ARG A 213 -4.15 -7.12 28.72
C ARG A 213 -2.96 -7.87 29.32
N HIS A 214 -1.94 -8.13 28.50
CA HIS A 214 -0.74 -8.87 28.88
C HIS A 214 0.47 -7.96 29.09
N ILE A 215 0.29 -6.64 28.96
CA ILE A 215 1.35 -5.65 29.13
C ILE A 215 1.18 -4.98 30.50
N LYS A 216 2.29 -4.80 31.20
CA LYS A 216 2.32 -4.05 32.45
C LYS A 216 2.76 -2.62 32.20
N VAL A 217 2.01 -1.67 32.75
CA VAL A 217 2.32 -0.25 32.73
C VAL A 217 2.59 0.22 34.15
N GLU A 218 3.80 0.70 34.41
CA GLU A 218 4.19 1.28 35.71
C GLU A 218 4.82 2.65 35.50
N ASN A 219 4.41 3.65 36.29
CA ASN A 219 4.96 5.02 36.23
C ASN A 219 5.00 5.62 34.82
N SER A 220 3.95 5.40 34.03
CA SER A 220 3.86 5.83 32.61
C SER A 220 4.93 5.23 31.69
N ARG A 221 5.55 4.11 32.09
CA ARG A 221 6.46 3.32 31.27
C ARG A 221 5.84 1.96 30.97
N ILE A 222 6.02 1.49 29.74
CA ILE A 222 5.65 0.14 29.30
C ILE A 222 6.88 -0.75 29.49
N SER A 223 6.73 -1.84 30.24
CA SER A 223 7.77 -2.85 30.40
C SER A 223 7.70 -3.89 29.28
N GLN A 224 8.85 -4.39 28.82
CA GLN A 224 8.90 -5.42 27.79
C GLN A 224 8.21 -6.68 28.33
N SER A 225 7.19 -7.16 27.63
CA SER A 225 6.39 -8.31 28.05
C SER A 225 6.50 -9.41 27.00
N TYR A 226 6.82 -10.64 27.43
CA TYR A 226 7.00 -11.77 26.53
C TYR A 226 6.44 -13.07 27.11
N ILE A 227 5.94 -13.92 26.22
CA ILE A 227 5.64 -15.31 26.55
C ILE A 227 6.89 -16.13 26.27
N LYS A 228 7.32 -16.91 27.25
CA LYS A 228 8.42 -17.87 27.13
C LYS A 228 7.86 -19.27 27.26
N MET A 229 8.06 -20.06 26.21
CA MET A 229 7.69 -21.48 26.20
C MET A 229 8.87 -22.31 26.70
N GLU A 230 8.67 -23.12 27.74
CA GLU A 230 9.69 -24.02 28.27
C GLU A 230 9.62 -25.40 27.57
N GLY A 231 10.75 -25.89 27.05
CA GLY A 231 10.85 -27.17 26.34
C GLY A 231 12.03 -27.23 25.35
N GLU A 232 12.09 -28.28 24.52
CA GLU A 232 13.15 -28.46 23.48
C GLU A 232 13.13 -27.35 22.41
N ASN A 233 11.97 -26.74 22.15
CA ASN A 233 11.81 -25.60 21.25
C ASN A 233 11.50 -24.33 22.05
N LYS A 234 12.51 -23.75 22.70
CA LYS A 234 12.39 -22.46 23.39
C LYS A 234 11.95 -21.38 22.39
N LYS A 235 10.73 -20.86 22.56
CA LYS A 235 10.19 -19.74 21.78
C LYS A 235 9.92 -18.58 22.73
N LEU A 236 10.36 -17.39 22.33
CA LEU A 236 10.07 -16.13 22.99
C LEU A 236 9.14 -15.32 22.08
N ILE A 237 7.97 -14.96 22.58
CA ILE A 237 6.97 -14.20 21.84
C ILE A 237 6.88 -12.83 22.47
N ASP A 238 7.34 -11.82 21.75
CA ASP A 238 7.31 -10.42 22.19
C ASP A 238 5.94 -9.80 21.95
N ILE A 239 5.31 -9.30 23.01
CA ILE A 239 3.98 -8.69 22.96
C ILE A 239 4.06 -7.19 22.69
N VAL A 240 5.12 -6.52 23.20
CA VAL A 240 5.23 -5.06 23.20
C VAL A 240 5.79 -4.55 21.87
N GLN A 241 6.78 -5.23 21.32
CA GLN A 241 7.47 -4.79 20.11
C GLN A 241 6.52 -4.61 18.91
N PRO A 242 5.58 -5.53 18.59
CA PRO A 242 4.66 -5.35 17.47
C PRO A 242 3.75 -4.12 17.63
N ILE A 243 3.29 -3.85 18.85
CA ILE A 243 2.46 -2.69 19.15
C ILE A 243 3.27 -1.40 18.98
N PHE A 244 4.51 -1.36 19.48
CA PHE A 244 5.39 -0.20 19.32
C PHE A 244 5.70 0.09 17.84
N MET A 245 6.00 -0.93 17.05
CA MET A 245 6.23 -0.78 15.61
C MET A 245 4.98 -0.25 14.89
N LEU A 246 3.79 -0.74 15.24
CA LEU A 246 2.53 -0.21 14.72
C LEU A 246 2.35 1.28 15.04
N TYR A 247 2.61 1.71 16.29
CA TYR A 247 2.54 3.12 16.66
C TYR A 247 3.47 3.99 15.81
N LYS A 248 4.73 3.55 15.64
CA LYS A 248 5.71 4.27 14.80
C LYS A 248 5.24 4.39 13.36
N LYS A 249 4.72 3.30 12.79
CA LYS A 249 4.18 3.29 11.43
C LYS A 249 3.00 4.26 11.27
N LEU A 250 2.10 4.30 12.26
CA LEU A 250 0.97 5.23 12.25
C LEU A 250 1.40 6.69 12.38
N GLU A 251 2.44 6.99 13.16
CA GLU A 251 3.03 8.34 13.23
C GLU A 251 3.55 8.79 11.85
N GLU A 252 4.28 7.91 11.14
CA GLU A 252 4.79 8.18 9.79
C GLU A 252 3.65 8.42 8.80
N LEU A 253 2.61 7.58 8.82
CA LEU A 253 1.43 7.74 7.98
C LEU A 253 0.68 9.06 8.27
N ARG A 254 0.60 9.49 9.54
CA ARG A 254 -0.03 10.76 9.91
C ARG A 254 0.74 11.96 9.36
N GLN A 255 2.08 11.92 9.40
CA GLN A 255 2.93 12.99 8.87
C GLN A 255 2.90 13.07 7.33
N GLY A 256 2.72 11.94 6.64
CA GLY A 256 2.75 11.87 5.17
C GLY A 256 1.41 12.01 4.43
N TYR A 257 0.26 11.86 5.10
CA TYR A 257 -1.02 11.63 4.40
C TYR A 257 -2.23 12.47 4.88
N SER A 258 -2.04 13.45 5.77
CA SER A 258 -3.14 14.28 6.33
C SER A 258 -4.37 13.43 6.68
N LEU A 259 -4.14 12.40 7.49
CA LEU A 259 -5.15 11.44 7.90
C LEU A 259 -5.94 12.00 9.08
N THR A 260 -6.79 13.00 8.85
CA THR A 260 -7.73 13.53 9.87
C THR A 260 -8.74 12.48 10.34
N THR A 261 -8.89 11.38 9.61
CA THR A 261 -9.66 10.19 10.05
C THR A 261 -8.93 9.35 11.08
N LEU A 262 -7.59 9.43 11.18
CA LEU A 262 -6.84 8.74 12.22
C LEU A 262 -6.87 9.45 13.59
N ASP A 263 -7.29 10.72 13.62
CA ASP A 263 -7.39 11.55 14.84
C ASP A 263 -8.54 11.13 15.77
N LYS A 264 -9.48 10.32 15.27
CA LYS A 264 -10.54 9.73 16.09
C LYS A 264 -10.18 8.36 16.68
N PHE A 265 -8.93 7.93 16.51
CA PHE A 265 -8.49 6.64 17.03
C PHE A 265 -7.76 6.82 18.34
N ASP A 266 -8.56 6.99 19.40
CA ASP A 266 -8.16 6.59 20.74
C ASP A 266 -7.74 5.11 20.68
N LEU A 267 -6.48 4.87 21.03
CA LEU A 267 -5.92 3.57 21.39
C LEU A 267 -5.95 3.44 22.92
#